data_AF-A0A671S4N2-F1
#
_entry.id   AF-A0A671S4N2-F1
#
_cell.length_a   1.000
_cell.length_b   1.000
_cell.length_c   1.000
_cell.angle_alpha   90.00
_cell.angle_beta   90.00
_cell.angle_gamma   90.00
#
_symmetry.space_group_name_H-M   'P 1'
#
loop_
_entity.id
_entity.type
_entity.pdbx_description
1 polymer ?
#
loop_
_entity_poly.entity_id
_entity_poly.type
_entity_poly.pdbx_seq_one_letter_code
_entity_poly.pdbx_strand_id
1 'polypeptide(L)'
;FWLKIFVRAYKEANILISLSFHLVIAARLPAQQLRCQCVKTYSGKPINPKLIQKVQMIPAGAQCKNVEIIATLKNGQTCLNPRDEWVKNIIET
;
A
#
# COMPACT_ATOMS: atom_id res chain seq x y z
N PHE A 1 25.11 -21.82 -45.33
CA PHE A 1 25.45 -23.11 -44.68
C PHE A 1 26.20 -22.90 -43.37
N TRP A 2 27.21 -22.03 -43.32
CA TRP A 2 27.98 -21.72 -42.11
C TRP A 2 27.20 -21.06 -40.95
N LEU A 3 26.17 -20.25 -41.24
CA LEU A 3 25.32 -19.63 -40.21
C LEU A 3 24.54 -20.67 -39.37
N LYS A 4 24.11 -21.79 -39.97
CA LYS A 4 23.39 -22.87 -39.27
C LYS A 4 24.32 -23.70 -38.38
N ILE A 5 25.60 -23.83 -38.74
CA ILE A 5 26.62 -24.52 -37.95
C ILE A 5 27.01 -23.65 -36.74
N PHE A 6 27.19 -22.34 -36.95
CA PHE A 6 27.42 -21.38 -35.87
C PHE A 6 26.27 -21.34 -34.86
N VAL A 7 25.01 -21.30 -35.35
CA VAL A 7 23.82 -21.36 -34.47
C VAL A 7 23.72 -22.70 -33.74
N ARG A 8 24.12 -23.83 -34.35
CA ARG A 8 24.08 -25.16 -33.73
C ARG A 8 25.15 -25.36 -32.65
N ALA A 9 26.36 -24.84 -32.86
CA ALA A 9 27.43 -24.85 -31.84
C ALA A 9 27.11 -23.93 -30.65
N TYR A 10 26.48 -22.77 -30.93
CA TYR A 10 26.02 -21.86 -29.87
C TYR A 10 24.82 -22.39 -29.08
N LYS A 11 24.01 -23.29 -29.66
CA LYS A 11 22.83 -23.87 -29.00
C LYS A 11 23.19 -24.89 -27.90
N GLU A 12 24.24 -25.67 -28.09
CA GLU A 12 24.68 -26.70 -27.11
C GLU A 12 25.37 -26.09 -25.88
N ALA A 13 25.92 -24.86 -26.00
CA ALA A 13 26.60 -24.17 -24.90
C ALA A 13 25.70 -23.20 -24.09
N ASN A 14 24.44 -22.97 -24.52
CA ASN A 14 23.61 -21.86 -24.01
C ASN A 14 22.26 -22.31 -23.39
N ILE A 15 22.04 -23.62 -23.22
CA ILE A 15 20.88 -24.16 -22.50
C ILE A 15 20.85 -23.69 -21.03
N LEU A 16 22.01 -23.42 -20.42
CA LEU A 16 22.11 -22.91 -19.05
C LEU A 16 21.82 -21.42 -18.89
N ILE A 17 21.95 -20.62 -19.95
CA ILE A 17 21.78 -19.15 -19.87
C ILE A 17 20.34 -18.72 -20.21
N SER A 18 19.59 -19.55 -20.94
CA SER A 18 18.16 -19.34 -21.16
C SER A 18 17.29 -19.70 -19.94
N LEU A 19 17.70 -20.67 -19.12
CA LEU A 19 16.94 -21.11 -17.94
C LEU A 19 17.07 -20.17 -16.74
N SER A 20 18.04 -19.26 -16.74
CA SER A 20 18.21 -18.26 -15.67
C SER A 20 17.35 -17.00 -15.86
N PHE A 21 16.90 -16.68 -17.07
CA PHE A 21 16.09 -15.48 -17.32
C PHE A 21 14.58 -15.67 -17.13
N HIS A 22 14.07 -16.90 -17.04
CA HIS A 22 12.65 -17.15 -16.75
C HIS A 22 12.34 -17.46 -15.28
N LEU A 23 13.34 -17.57 -14.40
CA LEU A 23 13.13 -17.88 -12.97
C LEU A 23 13.33 -16.70 -12.00
N VAL A 24 13.72 -15.50 -12.45
CA VAL A 24 14.10 -14.40 -11.54
C VAL A 24 13.04 -13.28 -11.42
N ILE A 25 11.93 -13.31 -12.16
CA ILE A 25 10.88 -12.26 -12.05
C ILE A 25 9.73 -12.67 -11.11
N ALA A 26 9.74 -13.86 -10.51
CA ALA A 26 8.67 -14.27 -9.59
C ALA A 26 8.84 -13.75 -8.15
N ALA A 27 10.02 -13.24 -7.77
CA ALA A 27 10.38 -13.12 -6.35
C ALA A 27 10.26 -11.71 -5.74
N ARG A 28 9.81 -10.69 -6.48
CA ARG A 28 9.69 -9.32 -5.93
C ARG A 28 8.46 -8.57 -6.40
N LEU A 29 7.29 -9.15 -6.21
CA LEU A 29 6.17 -8.30 -5.84
C LEU A 29 6.33 -8.04 -4.34
N PRO A 30 6.73 -6.84 -3.87
CA PRO A 30 6.50 -6.51 -2.48
C PRO A 30 5.02 -6.80 -2.27
N ALA A 31 4.68 -7.68 -1.32
CA ALA A 31 3.30 -7.88 -0.93
C ALA A 31 2.74 -6.48 -0.76
N GLN A 32 1.84 -6.08 -1.66
CA GLN A 32 1.26 -4.75 -1.62
C GLN A 32 0.41 -4.76 -0.36
N GLN A 33 1.03 -4.46 0.78
CA GLN A 33 0.34 -3.78 1.85
C GLN A 33 -0.05 -2.45 1.22
N LEU A 34 -1.21 -2.51 0.55
CA LEU A 34 -2.12 -1.42 0.28
C LEU A 34 -1.72 -0.20 1.11
N ARG A 35 -1.20 0.84 0.45
CA ARG A 35 -0.55 2.00 1.08
C ARG A 35 -1.62 2.87 1.76
N CYS A 36 -2.16 2.38 2.86
CA CYS A 36 -3.01 3.17 3.75
C CYS A 36 -2.20 4.37 4.26
N GLN A 37 -2.84 5.54 4.34
CA GLN A 37 -2.20 6.75 4.87
C GLN A 37 -2.01 6.64 6.39
N CYS A 38 -2.93 5.94 7.05
CA CYS A 38 -2.95 5.70 8.47
C CYS A 38 -2.27 4.38 8.81
N VAL A 39 -1.05 4.49 9.34
CA VAL A 39 -0.32 3.34 9.92
C VAL A 39 -0.79 3.04 11.35
N LYS A 40 -1.21 4.07 12.09
CA LYS A 40 -1.69 3.98 13.47
C LYS A 40 -2.86 4.94 13.67
N THR A 41 -3.81 4.53 14.51
CA THR A 41 -4.92 5.37 14.95
C THR A 41 -4.64 5.96 16.33
N TYR A 42 -5.21 7.14 16.58
CA TYR A 42 -5.22 7.76 17.89
C TYR A 42 -5.95 6.88 18.90
N SER A 43 -5.31 6.58 20.02
CA SER A 43 -5.84 5.72 21.09
C SER A 43 -5.99 6.44 22.43
N GLY A 44 -5.94 7.77 22.43
CA GLY A 44 -6.09 8.58 23.64
C GLY A 44 -7.55 8.89 23.99
N LYS A 45 -7.76 9.87 24.88
CA LYS A 45 -9.11 10.33 25.27
C LYS A 45 -9.85 11.01 24.11
N PRO A 46 -11.18 10.96 24.04
CA PRO A 46 -11.95 11.62 22.99
C PRO A 46 -11.53 13.06 22.76
N ILE A 47 -11.30 13.41 21.50
CA ILE A 47 -10.86 14.75 21.11
C ILE A 47 -12.10 15.66 21.06
N ASN A 48 -11.99 16.83 21.69
CA ASN A 48 -13.04 17.84 21.60
C ASN A 48 -13.20 18.33 20.14
N PRO A 49 -14.40 18.24 19.53
CA PRO A 49 -14.62 18.65 18.14
C PRO A 49 -14.18 20.09 17.84
N LYS A 50 -14.24 21.00 18.81
CA LYS A 50 -13.80 22.40 18.66
C LYS A 50 -12.30 22.56 18.37
N LEU A 51 -11.50 21.52 18.62
CA LEU A 51 -10.06 21.52 18.32
C LEU A 51 -9.75 20.99 16.92
N ILE A 52 -10.73 20.38 16.26
CA ILE A 52 -10.60 19.81 14.93
C ILE A 52 -10.92 20.89 13.92
N GLN A 53 -9.99 21.16 13.01
CA GLN A 53 -10.15 22.15 11.96
C GLN A 53 -10.74 21.53 10.69
N LYS A 54 -10.41 20.27 10.41
CA LYS A 54 -10.85 19.53 9.24
C LYS A 54 -10.91 18.05 9.54
N VAL A 55 -11.94 17.39 9.05
CA VAL A 55 -12.04 15.92 9.02
C VAL A 55 -12.09 15.49 7.57
N GLN A 56 -11.34 14.44 7.24
CA GLN A 56 -11.36 13.79 5.94
C GLN A 56 -11.68 12.31 6.13
N MET A 57 -12.76 11.86 5.51
CA MET A 57 -13.14 10.46 5.46
C MET A 57 -12.72 9.88 4.11
N ILE A 58 -11.87 8.86 4.13
CA ILE A 58 -11.40 8.15 2.95
C ILE A 58 -12.02 6.75 3.00
N PRO A 59 -12.92 6.40 2.07
CA PRO A 59 -13.54 5.09 2.06
C PRO A 59 -12.54 4.00 1.69
N ALA A 60 -12.85 2.76 2.08
CA ALA A 60 -12.09 1.60 1.65
C ALA A 60 -12.12 1.47 0.11
N GLY A 61 -10.98 1.14 -0.50
CA GLY A 61 -10.84 1.00 -1.94
C GLY A 61 -9.68 0.11 -2.35
N ALA A 62 -9.35 0.14 -3.65
CA ALA A 62 -8.30 -0.69 -4.23
C ALA A 62 -6.89 -0.41 -3.67
N GLN A 63 -6.67 0.77 -3.06
CA GLN A 63 -5.40 1.20 -2.48
C GLN A 63 -5.29 0.97 -0.97
N CYS A 64 -6.41 0.91 -0.24
CA CYS A 64 -6.48 0.63 1.19
C CYS A 64 -7.83 -0.03 1.52
N LYS A 65 -7.82 -1.21 2.13
CA LYS A 65 -9.04 -1.95 2.49
C LYS A 65 -9.77 -1.38 3.71
N ASN A 66 -9.13 -0.48 4.44
CA ASN A 66 -9.69 0.14 5.63
C ASN A 66 -10.31 1.48 5.27
N VAL A 67 -11.37 1.86 5.98
CA VAL A 67 -11.84 3.25 6.00
C VAL A 67 -10.86 4.05 6.87
N GLU A 68 -10.40 5.18 6.36
CA GLU A 68 -9.47 6.06 7.06
C GLU A 68 -10.19 7.37 7.41
N ILE A 69 -10.03 7.82 8.65
CA ILE A 69 -10.53 9.13 9.08
C ILE A 69 -9.33 9.93 9.55
N ILE A 70 -9.05 11.03 8.87
CA ILE A 70 -7.91 11.89 9.17
C ILE A 70 -8.44 13.22 9.70
N ALA A 71 -8.11 13.53 10.95
CA ALA A 71 -8.43 14.80 11.58
C ALA A 71 -7.20 15.72 11.57
N THR A 72 -7.39 16.94 11.07
CA THR A 72 -6.42 18.03 11.19
C THR A 72 -6.76 18.86 12.42
N LEU A 73 -5.85 18.88 13.39
CA LEU A 73 -5.91 19.71 14.59
C LEU A 73 -4.97 20.91 14.46
N LYS A 74 -5.07 21.87 15.39
CA LYS A 74 -4.10 22.97 15.51
C LYS A 74 -2.65 22.49 15.65
N ASN A 75 -2.45 21.33 16.27
CA ASN A 75 -1.12 20.83 16.60
C ASN A 75 -0.61 19.76 15.62
N GLY A 76 -1.33 19.51 14.53
CA GLY A 76 -0.95 18.52 13.52
C GLY A 76 -2.10 17.62 13.08
N GLN A 77 -1.79 16.61 12.28
CA GLN A 77 -2.76 15.65 11.77
C GLN A 77 -2.68 14.33 12.53
N THR A 78 -3.84 13.70 12.74
CA THR A 78 -3.92 12.38 13.35
C THR A 78 -5.00 11.54 12.66
N CYS A 79 -4.79 10.23 12.62
CA CYS A 79 -5.80 9.28 12.19
C CYS A 79 -6.70 8.90 13.36
N LEU A 80 -8.00 8.80 13.10
CA LEU A 80 -9.02 8.41 14.07
C LEU A 80 -9.54 7.00 13.74
N ASN A 81 -9.96 6.27 14.77
CA ASN A 81 -10.52 4.93 14.58
C ASN A 81 -12.01 5.02 14.22
N PRO A 82 -12.45 4.58 13.02
CA PRO A 82 -13.86 4.61 12.62
C PRO A 82 -14.78 3.72 13.49
N ARG A 83 -14.21 2.82 14.30
CA ARG A 83 -14.98 1.97 15.21
C ARG A 83 -15.33 2.66 16.53
N ASP A 84 -14.67 3.75 16.87
CA ASP A 84 -14.91 4.46 18.13
C ASP A 84 -16.18 5.31 18.02
N GLU A 85 -17.05 5.24 19.02
CA GLU A 85 -18.35 5.92 18.99
C GLU A 85 -18.22 7.46 18.93
N TRP A 86 -17.25 8.01 19.67
CA TRP A 86 -16.98 9.44 19.66
C TRP A 86 -16.49 9.95 18.29
N VAL A 87 -15.84 9.09 17.49
CA VAL A 87 -15.40 9.43 16.14
C VAL A 87 -16.59 9.49 15.19
N LYS A 88 -17.56 8.58 15.31
CA LYS A 88 -18.80 8.63 14.51
C LYS A 88 -19.57 9.92 14.76
N ASN A 89 -19.72 10.30 16.03
CA ASN A 89 -20.38 11.55 16.41
C ASN A 89 -19.74 12.79 15.76
N ILE A 90 -18.41 12.80 15.58
CA ILE A 90 -17.71 13.92 14.90
C ILE A 90 -18.04 13.99 13.41
N ILE A 91 -18.25 12.86 12.75
CA ILE A 91 -18.55 12.80 11.32
C ILE A 91 -20.02 13.15 11.05
N GLU A 92 -20.91 12.81 11.99
CA GLU A 92 -22.35 13.02 11.89
C GLU A 92 -22.82 14.43 12.31
N THR A 93 -21.94 15.22 12.93
CA THR A 93 -22.22 16.62 13.35
C THR A 93 -22.16 17.58 12.17
#